data_AF-A0A7X9CMQ2-F1
#
_entry.id   AF-A0A7X9CMQ2-F1
#
_cell.length_a   1.000
_cell.length_b   1.000
_cell.length_c   1.000
_cell.angle_alpha   90.00
_cell.angle_beta   90.00
_cell.angle_gamma   90.00
#
_symmetry.space_group_name_H-M   'P 1'
#
loop_
_entity.id
_entity.type
_entity.pdbx_description
1 polymer ?
#
loop_
_entity_poly.entity_id
_entity_poly.type
_entity_poly.pdbx_seq_one_letter_code
_entity_poly.pdbx_strand_id
1 'polypeptide(L)'
;MPITKVEELFKELKEKQVKASRLGWVQYTTGYDFGIEKAYKEITDFLQDEKNYEIILEHREKDLDPVNKRKIEIAYNTFEPFHLSKELNEINLEIRKKTNELSMILNTFRFNIDGKEIA
;
A
#
# COMPACT_ATOMS: atom_id res chain seq x y z
N MET A 1 24.46 6.15 13.46
CA MET A 1 23.50 6.90 14.30
C MET A 1 22.19 6.13 14.38
N PRO A 2 21.40 6.27 15.47
CA PRO A 2 20.06 5.69 15.53
C PRO A 2 19.10 6.37 14.53
N ILE A 3 18.20 5.59 13.94
CA ILE A 3 17.19 6.03 12.96
C ILE A 3 15.75 5.80 13.50
N THR A 4 15.58 5.91 14.82
CA THR A 4 14.36 5.50 15.54
C THR A 4 13.08 6.12 14.98
N LYS A 5 13.10 7.39 14.56
CA LYS A 5 11.95 8.04 13.93
C LYS A 5 11.50 7.32 12.64
N VAL A 6 12.45 6.89 11.81
CA VAL A 6 12.15 6.14 10.59
C VAL A 6 11.64 4.74 10.92
N GLU A 7 12.18 4.11 11.96
CA GLU A 7 11.70 2.81 12.44
C GLU A 7 10.27 2.89 12.99
N GLU A 8 9.91 3.98 13.67
CA GLU A 8 8.54 4.25 14.13
C GLU A 8 7.57 4.46 12.96
N LEU A 9 7.96 5.24 11.94
CA LEU A 9 7.16 5.39 10.71
C LEU A 9 6.88 4.04 10.04
N PHE A 10 7.90 3.19 9.92
CA PHE A 10 7.75 1.87 9.32
C PHE A 10 6.94 0.90 10.18
N LYS A 11 6.94 1.07 11.50
CA LYS A 11 6.05 0.32 12.40
C LYS A 11 4.59 0.70 12.15
N GLU A 12 4.28 1.99 12.02
CA GLU A 12 2.92 2.44 11.71
C GLU A 12 2.49 2.00 10.30
N LEU A 13 3.36 2.17 9.31
CA LEU A 13 3.10 1.71 7.94
C LEU A 13 2.80 0.21 7.90
N LYS A 14 3.56 -0.59 8.66
CA LYS A 14 3.33 -2.04 8.78
C LYS A 14 1.93 -2.35 9.31
N GLU A 15 1.45 -1.62 10.32
CA GLU A 15 0.09 -1.84 10.86
C GLU A 15 -0.98 -1.58 9.81
N LYS A 16 -0.85 -0.48 9.05
CA LYS A 16 -1.77 -0.14 7.95
C LYS A 16 -1.72 -1.20 6.84
N GLN A 17 -0.52 -1.64 6.46
CA GLN A 17 -0.33 -2.70 5.46
C GLN A 17 -0.92 -4.04 5.91
N VAL A 18 -0.69 -4.47 7.15
CA VAL A 18 -1.25 -5.72 7.69
C VAL A 18 -2.78 -5.67 7.66
N LYS A 19 -3.38 -4.54 8.02
CA LYS A 19 -4.84 -4.33 7.93
C LYS A 19 -5.32 -4.46 6.48
N ALA A 20 -4.68 -3.77 5.54
CA ALA A 20 -5.03 -3.85 4.11
C ALA A 20 -4.87 -5.29 3.58
N SER A 21 -3.77 -5.98 3.89
CA SER A 21 -3.55 -7.37 3.47
C SER A 21 -4.63 -8.33 3.99
N ARG A 22 -5.05 -8.18 5.25
CA ARG A 22 -6.15 -8.99 5.82
C ARG A 22 -7.46 -8.73 5.09
N LEU A 23 -7.80 -7.48 4.83
CA LEU A 23 -9.02 -7.10 4.10
C LEU A 23 -8.98 -7.61 2.65
N GLY A 24 -7.83 -7.50 1.98
CA GLY A 24 -7.64 -7.99 0.62
C GLY A 24 -7.76 -9.51 0.55
N TRP A 25 -7.24 -10.24 1.54
CA TRP A 25 -7.42 -11.68 1.64
C TRP A 25 -8.89 -12.08 1.78
N VAL A 26 -9.65 -11.37 2.62
CA VAL A 26 -11.08 -11.64 2.79
C VAL A 26 -11.84 -11.37 1.49
N GLN A 27 -11.57 -10.25 0.82
CA GLN A 27 -12.18 -9.95 -0.47
C GLN A 27 -11.84 -11.01 -1.53
N TYR A 28 -10.57 -11.43 -1.59
CA TYR A 28 -10.13 -12.46 -2.51
C TYR A 28 -10.81 -13.81 -2.27
N THR A 29 -11.01 -14.20 -1.01
CA THR A 29 -11.55 -15.52 -0.65
C THR A 29 -13.08 -15.56 -0.59
N THR A 30 -13.74 -14.44 -0.27
CA THR A 30 -15.19 -14.38 -0.07
C THR A 30 -15.92 -13.59 -1.15
N GLY A 31 -15.22 -12.77 -1.93
CA GLY A 31 -15.80 -11.83 -2.88
C GLY A 31 -16.34 -10.54 -2.27
N TYR A 32 -16.43 -10.44 -0.93
CA TYR A 32 -16.98 -9.27 -0.24
C TYR A 32 -15.91 -8.23 0.10
N ASP A 33 -16.17 -6.96 -0.24
CA ASP A 33 -15.34 -5.84 0.18
C ASP A 33 -15.74 -5.33 1.58
N PHE A 34 -14.81 -5.44 2.53
CA PHE A 34 -14.95 -4.92 3.90
C PHE A 34 -14.22 -3.58 4.12
N GLY A 35 -14.00 -2.81 3.05
CA GLY A 35 -13.35 -1.50 3.07
C GLY A 35 -11.87 -1.55 2.70
N ILE A 36 -11.48 -2.43 1.77
CA ILE A 36 -10.11 -2.51 1.27
C ILE A 36 -9.66 -1.19 0.62
N GLU A 37 -10.55 -0.50 -0.10
CA GLU A 37 -10.25 0.78 -0.74
C GLU A 37 -9.87 1.85 0.28
N LYS A 38 -10.62 1.91 1.40
CA LYS A 38 -10.30 2.83 2.50
C LYS A 38 -8.93 2.49 3.10
N ALA A 39 -8.62 1.21 3.29
CA ALA A 39 -7.32 0.81 3.80
C ALA A 39 -6.17 1.17 2.85
N TYR A 40 -6.36 1.04 1.53
CA TYR A 40 -5.38 1.52 0.56
C TYR A 40 -5.22 3.03 0.57
N LYS A 41 -6.32 3.78 0.70
CA LYS A 41 -6.26 5.24 0.85
C LYS A 41 -5.48 5.64 2.10
N GLU A 42 -5.72 5.01 3.25
CA GLU A 42 -4.98 5.27 4.49
C GLU A 42 -3.46 5.03 4.32
N ILE A 43 -3.05 4.05 3.52
CA ILE A 43 -1.63 3.82 3.18
C ILE A 43 -1.10 4.91 2.25
N THR A 44 -1.83 5.27 1.19
CA THR A 44 -1.42 6.31 0.25
C THR A 44 -1.30 7.66 0.95
N ASP A 45 -2.29 8.06 1.75
CA ASP A 45 -2.28 9.30 2.52
C ASP A 45 -1.05 9.35 3.45
N PHE A 46 -0.68 8.24 4.07
CA PHE A 46 0.51 8.15 4.93
C PHE A 46 1.82 8.29 4.16
N LEU A 47 1.91 7.70 2.98
CA LEU A 47 3.08 7.74 2.10
C LEU A 47 3.23 9.07 1.37
N GLN A 48 2.15 9.84 1.22
CA GLN A 48 2.13 11.19 0.65
C GLN A 48 2.39 12.29 1.69
N ASP A 49 2.42 11.97 2.98
CA ASP A 49 2.62 12.97 4.02
C ASP A 49 4.04 13.55 3.93
N GLU A 50 4.13 14.83 3.60
CA GLU A 50 5.41 15.54 3.42
C GLU A 50 6.28 15.48 4.67
N LYS A 51 5.70 15.51 5.88
CA LYS A 51 6.50 15.45 7.12
C LYS A 51 7.12 14.08 7.30
N ASN A 52 6.40 13.02 6.95
CA ASN A 52 6.94 11.67 6.98
C ASN A 52 8.11 11.52 5.99
N TYR A 53 7.99 12.12 4.80
CA TYR A 53 9.06 12.07 3.80
C TYR A 53 10.27 12.93 4.17
N GLU A 54 10.06 14.13 4.72
CA GLU A 54 11.12 15.01 5.23
C GLU A 54 11.98 14.28 6.28
N ILE A 55 11.36 13.54 7.21
CA ILE A 55 12.09 12.73 8.19
C ILE A 55 13.05 11.75 7.50
N ILE A 56 12.65 11.14 6.38
CA ILE A 56 13.49 10.19 5.64
C ILE A 56 14.66 10.93 4.96
N LEU A 57 14.37 12.06 4.31
CA LEU A 57 15.40 12.90 3.66
C LEU A 57 16.45 13.38 4.66
N GLU A 58 16.03 13.86 5.84
CA GLU A 58 16.94 14.28 6.91
C GLU A 58 17.89 13.17 7.36
N HIS A 59 17.44 11.91 7.38
CA HIS A 59 18.28 10.79 7.79
C HIS A 59 19.18 10.27 6.67
N ARG A 60 18.83 10.53 5.40
CA ARG A 60 19.60 10.12 4.23
C ARG A 60 20.92 10.87 4.09
N GLU A 61 20.95 12.14 4.50
CA GLU A 61 22.15 12.98 4.46
C GLU A 61 23.12 12.72 5.63
N LYS A 62 22.76 11.84 6.57
CA LYS A 62 23.61 11.53 7.73
C LYS A 62 24.63 10.44 7.42
N ASP A 63 25.77 10.51 8.09
CA ASP A 63 26.73 9.41 8.10
C ASP A 63 26.20 8.27 8.98
N LEU A 64 25.78 7.18 8.32
CA LEU A 64 25.17 6.00 8.92
C LEU A 64 26.04 4.79 8.67
N ASP A 65 26.02 3.86 9.62
CA ASP A 65 26.58 2.53 9.39
C ASP A 65 25.87 1.83 8.21
N PRO A 66 26.51 0.83 7.57
CA PRO A 66 25.97 0.22 6.36
C PRO A 66 24.56 -0.35 6.51
N VAL A 67 24.20 -0.88 7.69
CA VAL A 67 22.88 -1.46 7.93
C VAL A 67 21.82 -0.37 7.95
N ASN A 68 22.05 0.70 8.71
CA ASN A 68 21.10 1.80 8.77
C ASN A 68 21.04 2.58 7.46
N LYS A 69 22.15 2.73 6.74
CA LYS A 69 22.17 3.30 5.39
C LYS A 69 21.22 2.54 4.46
N ARG A 70 21.29 1.19 4.48
CA ARG A 70 20.40 0.36 3.67
C ARG A 70 18.93 0.50 4.06
N LYS A 71 18.61 0.58 5.36
CA LYS A 71 17.24 0.82 5.82
C LYS A 71 16.70 2.16 5.33
N ILE A 72 17.50 3.22 5.37
CA ILE A 72 17.08 4.54 4.88
C ILE A 72 16.87 4.55 3.36
N GLU A 73 17.71 3.86 2.58
CA GLU A 73 17.47 3.72 1.14
C GLU A 73 16.14 3.02 0.83
N ILE A 74 15.82 1.95 1.56
CA ILE A 74 14.53 1.26 1.42
C ILE A 74 13.39 2.21 1.80
N ALA A 75 13.54 2.98 2.87
CA ALA A 75 12.56 3.97 3.29
C ALA A 75 12.32 5.03 2.20
N TYR A 76 13.41 5.58 1.66
CA TYR A 76 13.36 6.57 0.59
C TYR A 76 12.65 6.02 -0.64
N ASN A 77 13.03 4.85 -1.14
CA ASN A 77 12.40 4.24 -2.31
C ASN A 77 10.93 3.88 -2.10
N THR A 78 10.50 3.72 -0.84
CA THR A 78 9.09 3.46 -0.50
C THR A 78 8.24 4.72 -0.58
N PHE A 79 8.79 5.87 -0.18
CA PHE A 79 8.08 7.15 -0.14
C PHE A 79 8.24 7.97 -1.43
N GLU A 80 9.43 8.01 -2.02
CA GLU A 80 9.75 8.84 -3.19
C GLU A 80 8.69 8.80 -4.28
N PRO A 81 8.16 7.63 -4.73
CA PRO A 81 7.15 7.58 -5.78
C PRO A 81 5.90 8.42 -5.49
N PHE A 82 5.58 8.60 -4.20
CA PHE A 82 4.41 9.33 -3.73
C PHE A 82 4.61 10.85 -3.69
N HIS A 83 5.84 11.33 -3.88
CA HIS A 83 6.17 12.75 -3.91
C HIS A 83 6.63 13.23 -5.31
N LEU A 84 6.66 12.34 -6.31
CA LEU A 84 7.04 12.70 -7.69
C LEU A 84 5.95 13.50 -8.41
N SER A 85 4.68 13.07 -8.30
CA SER A 85 3.54 13.75 -8.90
C SER A 85 2.23 13.33 -8.25
N LYS A 86 1.33 14.29 -8.01
CA LYS A 86 -0.04 14.02 -7.56
C LYS A 86 -0.82 13.17 -8.56
N GLU A 87 -0.62 13.42 -9.85
CA GLU A 87 -1.28 12.66 -10.93
C GLU A 87 -0.90 11.18 -10.89
N LEU A 88 0.38 10.85 -10.65
CA LEU A 88 0.82 9.46 -10.53
C LEU A 88 0.18 8.75 -9.34
N ASN A 89 -0.04 9.46 -8.24
CA ASN A 89 -0.69 8.91 -7.06
C ASN A 89 -2.17 8.63 -7.29
N GLU A 90 -2.86 9.55 -7.97
CA GLU A 90 -4.26 9.38 -8.36
C GLU A 90 -4.41 8.19 -9.31
N ILE A 91 -3.54 8.08 -10.33
CA ILE A 91 -3.52 6.93 -11.24
C ILE A 91 -3.32 5.61 -10.48
N ASN A 92 -2.38 5.56 -9.53
CA ASN A 92 -2.17 4.36 -8.71
C ASN A 92 -3.41 3.98 -7.88
N LEU A 93 -4.13 4.97 -7.35
CA LEU A 93 -5.37 4.72 -6.61
C LEU A 93 -6.45 4.15 -7.53
N GLU A 94 -6.61 4.70 -8.74
CA GLU A 94 -7.57 4.21 -9.72
C GLU A 94 -7.23 2.79 -10.22
N ILE A 95 -5.95 2.47 -10.41
CA ILE A 95 -5.50 1.10 -10.73
C ILE A 95 -5.92 0.13 -9.62
N ARG A 96 -5.78 0.51 -8.34
CA ARG A 96 -6.18 -0.33 -7.21
C ARG A 96 -7.69 -0.55 -7.17
N LYS A 97 -8.49 0.51 -7.38
CA LYS A 97 -9.96 0.39 -7.47
C LYS A 97 -10.38 -0.57 -8.58
N LYS A 98 -9.82 -0.42 -9.78
CA LYS A 98 -10.10 -1.32 -10.91
C LYS A 98 -9.67 -2.76 -10.65
N THR A 99 -8.55 -2.96 -9.97
CA THR A 99 -8.09 -4.30 -9.55
C THR A 99 -9.07 -4.94 -8.56
N ASN A 100 -9.61 -4.15 -7.62
CA ASN A 100 -10.62 -4.62 -6.68
C ASN A 100 -11.93 -4.99 -7.39
N GLU A 101 -12.43 -4.14 -8.28
CA GLU A 101 -13.61 -4.41 -9.12
C GLU A 101 -13.45 -5.71 -9.91
N LEU A 102 -12.29 -5.89 -10.57
CA LEU A 102 -12.00 -7.09 -11.35
C LEU A 102 -11.97 -8.35 -10.47
N SER A 103 -11.39 -8.25 -9.27
CA SER A 103 -11.35 -9.36 -8.31
C SER A 103 -12.74 -9.77 -7.86
N MET A 104 -13.64 -8.80 -7.64
CA MET A 104 -15.05 -9.10 -7.31
C MET A 104 -15.76 -9.81 -8.45
N ILE A 105 -15.58 -9.36 -9.69
CA ILE A 105 -16.16 -10.03 -10.86
C ILE A 105 -15.63 -11.46 -10.95
N LEU A 106 -14.31 -11.67 -10.87
CA LEU A 106 -13.71 -13.00 -10.96
C LEU A 106 -14.27 -13.96 -9.89
N ASN A 107 -14.47 -13.48 -8.66
CA ASN A 107 -14.95 -14.32 -7.56
C ASN A 107 -16.45 -14.62 -7.61
N THR A 108 -17.24 -13.71 -8.20
CA THR A 108 -18.71 -13.83 -8.25
C THR A 108 -19.21 -14.39 -9.59
N PHE A 109 -18.38 -14.36 -10.63
CA PHE A 109 -18.75 -14.87 -11.95
C PHE A 109 -18.99 -16.38 -11.89
N ARG A 110 -20.09 -16.81 -12.51
CA ARG A 110 -20.48 -18.21 -12.66
C ARG A 110 -20.84 -18.44 -14.11
N PHE A 111 -20.29 -19.49 -14.72
CA PHE A 111 -20.60 -19.82 -16.11
C PHE A 111 -21.99 -20.46 -16.18
N ASN A 112 -22.75 -20.18 -17.24
CA ASN A 112 -23.93 -20.96 -17.58
C ASN A 112 -23.64 -21.77 -18.84
N ILE A 113 -23.67 -23.10 -18.74
CA ILE A 113 -23.56 -24.01 -19.89
C ILE A 113 -24.86 -24.81 -19.98
N ASP A 114 -25.52 -24.75 -21.14
CA ASP A 114 -26.80 -25.43 -21.40
C ASP A 114 -27.90 -25.16 -20.35
N GLY A 115 -27.96 -23.91 -19.86
CA GLY A 115 -28.95 -23.49 -18.85
C GLY A 115 -28.66 -23.98 -17.43
N LYS A 116 -27.48 -24.56 -17.18
CA LYS A 116 -27.01 -24.95 -15.85
C LYS A 116 -25.84 -24.08 -15.43
N GLU A 117 -25.95 -23.54 -14.22
CA GLU A 117 -24.88 -22.80 -13.57
C GLU A 117 -23.74 -23.76 -13.21
N ILE A 118 -22.54 -23.45 -13.66
CA ILE A 118 -21.30 -24.14 -13.32
C ILE A 118 -20.59 -23.29 -12.27
N ALA A 119 -20.54 -23.84 -11.05
CA ALA A 119 -19.82 -23.30 -9.91
C ALA A 119 -18.39 -23.84 -9.84
#